data_AF-A0A2P5NUB9-F1
#
_entry.id   AF-A0A2P5NUB9-F1
#
_cell.length_a   1.000
_cell.length_b   1.000
_cell.length_c   1.000
_cell.angle_alpha   90.00
_cell.angle_beta   90.00
_cell.angle_gamma   90.00
#
_symmetry.space_group_name_H-M   'P 1'
#
loop_
_entity.id
_entity.type
_entity.pdbx_description
1 polymer ?
#
loop_
_entity_poly.entity_id
_entity_poly.type
_entity_poly.pdbx_seq_one_letter_code
_entity_poly.pdbx_strand_id
1 'polypeptide(L)' 'MHKLLLSTSVGILALFAAGAANADDELLTLSKDPKQWVSPTGDYFNQRHSALKQITTENVGKIAP' A
#
# COMPACT_ATOMS: atom_id res chain seq x y z
N MET A 1 31.26 -16.34 -28.50
CA MET A 1 29.83 -15.96 -28.48
C MET A 1 29.12 -16.40 -27.19
N HIS A 2 29.29 -17.65 -26.73
CA HIS A 2 28.69 -18.13 -25.47
C HIS A 2 29.05 -17.32 -24.21
N LYS A 3 30.31 -16.90 -24.05
CA LYS A 3 30.76 -16.09 -22.91
C LYS A 3 30.15 -14.67 -22.88
N LEU A 4 29.88 -14.11 -24.06
CA LEU A 4 29.24 -12.80 -24.21
C LEU A 4 27.74 -12.89 -23.88
N LEU A 5 27.08 -13.96 -24.33
CA LEU A 5 25.68 -14.28 -24.01
C LEU A 5 25.50 -14.53 -22.50
N LEU A 6 26.38 -15.30 -21.85
CA LEU A 6 26.32 -15.55 -20.41
C LEU A 6 26.48 -14.26 -19.59
N SER A 7 27.41 -13.40 -19.98
CA SER A 7 27.65 -12.10 -19.33
C SER A 7 26.47 -11.15 -19.45
N THR A 8 25.77 -11.15 -20.59
CA THR A 8 24.56 -10.33 -20.79
C THR A 8 23.37 -10.87 -19.98
N SER A 9 23.23 -12.19 -19.85
CA SER A 9 22.17 -12.80 -19.03
C SER A 9 22.30 -12.45 -17.53
N VAL A 10 23.52 -12.45 -16.98
CA VAL A 10 23.76 -12.10 -15.58
C VAL A 10 23.49 -10.61 -15.32
N GLY A 11 23.87 -9.73 -16.25
CA GLY A 11 23.59 -8.29 -16.13
C GLY A 11 22.10 -7.97 -16.10
N ILE A 12 21.30 -8.67 -16.92
CA ILE A 12 19.84 -8.51 -16.94
C ILE A 12 19.22 -8.99 -15.62
N LEU A 13 19.65 -10.13 -15.07
CA LEU A 13 19.14 -10.64 -13.79
C LEU A 13 19.43 -9.69 -12.62
N ALA A 14 20.62 -9.07 -12.61
CA ALA A 14 21.00 -8.09 -11.60
C ALA A 14 20.12 -6.81 -11.64
N LEU A 15 19.71 -6.38 -12.85
CA LEU A 15 18.80 -5.25 -13.03
C LEU A 15 17.38 -5.56 -12.53
N PHE A 16 16.90 -6.80 -12.68
CA PHE A 16 15.60 -7.23 -12.13
C PHE A 16 15.61 -7.36 -10.61
N ALA A 17 16.73 -7.79 -10.02
CA ALA A 17 16.85 -7.91 -8.56
C ALA A 17 16.90 -6.55 -7.83
N ALA A 18 17.41 -5.51 -8.48
CA ALA A 18 17.53 -4.17 -7.90
C ALA A 18 16.24 -3.32 -8.01
N GLY A 19 15.22 -3.79 -8.76
CA GLY A 19 14.06 -3.00 -9.16
C GLY A 19 12.72 -3.39 -8.54
N ALA A 20 12.67 -4.25 -7.52
CA ALA A 20 11.43 -4.57 -6.82
C ALA A 20 10.97 -3.39 -5.95
N ALA A 21 10.30 -2.41 -6.57
CA ALA A 21 9.58 -1.38 -5.83
C ALA A 21 8.38 -2.03 -5.14
N ASN A 22 8.50 -2.34 -3.84
CA ASN A 22 7.42 -2.87 -3.01
C ASN A 22 6.43 -1.75 -2.65
N ALA A 23 5.65 -1.28 -3.62
CA ALA A 23 4.61 -0.27 -3.37
C ALA A 23 3.51 -0.78 -2.42
N ASP A 24 3.37 -2.10 -2.29
CA ASP A 24 2.34 -2.75 -1.47
C ASP A 24 2.62 -2.61 0.04
N ASP A 25 3.87 -2.81 0.49
CA ASP A 25 4.19 -2.84 1.92
C ASP A 25 3.93 -1.51 2.62
N GLU A 26 4.23 -0.40 1.94
CA GLU A 26 3.98 0.95 2.47
C GLU A 26 2.48 1.26 2.51
N LEU A 27 1.74 0.95 1.44
CA LEU A 27 0.29 1.14 1.40
C LEU A 27 -0.42 0.27 2.44
N LEU A 28 0.00 -0.99 2.61
CA LEU A 28 -0.51 -1.90 3.65
C LEU A 28 -0.21 -1.39 5.06
N THR A 29 0.92 -0.71 5.25
CA THR A 29 1.27 -0.08 6.52
C THR A 29 0.40 1.14 6.78
N LEU A 30 0.26 2.02 5.79
CA LEU A 30 -0.56 3.22 5.88
C LEU A 30 -2.06 2.90 6.03
N SER A 31 -2.55 1.82 5.41
CA SER A 31 -3.96 1.39 5.56
C SER A 31 -4.31 0.95 6.98
N LYS A 32 -3.31 0.68 7.83
CA LYS A 32 -3.52 0.37 9.26
C LYS A 32 -3.57 1.62 10.14
N ASP A 33 -3.12 2.78 9.67
CA ASP A 33 -3.27 4.03 10.40
C ASP A 33 -4.72 4.52 10.25
N PRO A 34 -5.54 4.53 11.32
CA PRO A 34 -6.94 4.95 11.25
C PRO A 34 -7.12 6.42 10.87
N LYS A 35 -6.05 7.22 10.86
CA LYS A 35 -6.06 8.64 10.44
C LYS A 35 -5.94 8.81 8.93
N GLN A 36 -5.63 7.74 8.18
CA GLN A 36 -5.41 7.79 6.74
C GLN A 36 -6.55 7.12 5.96
N TRP A 37 -6.73 7.54 4.69
CA TRP A 37 -7.61 6.87 3.73
C TRP A 37 -6.86 6.73 2.40
N VAL A 38 -6.04 5.68 2.29
CA VAL A 38 -5.04 5.53 1.20
C VAL A 38 -5.51 4.72 0.01
N SER A 39 -6.68 4.08 0.09
CA SER A 39 -7.26 3.31 -1.01
C SER A 39 -8.74 3.66 -1.23
N PRO A 40 -9.35 3.36 -2.39
CA PRO A 40 -10.76 3.68 -2.65
C PRO A 40 -11.75 3.10 -1.63
N THR A 41 -11.36 2.01 -0.97
CA THR A 41 -12.16 1.26 0.01
C THR A 41 -11.55 1.28 1.42
N GLY A 42 -10.49 2.05 1.64
CA GLY A 42 -9.77 2.21 2.91
C GLY A 42 -8.64 1.20 3.12
N ASP A 43 -8.89 -0.07 2.79
CA ASP A 43 -7.94 -1.19 2.93
C ASP A 43 -8.09 -2.21 1.79
N TYR A 44 -7.36 -3.32 1.86
CA TYR A 44 -7.47 -4.43 0.91
C TYR A 44 -8.62 -5.40 1.18
N PHE A 45 -9.26 -5.33 2.36
CA PHE A 45 -10.43 -6.14 2.69
C PHE A 45 -11.72 -5.59 2.06
N ASN A 46 -11.68 -4.36 1.56
CA ASN A 46 -12.78 -3.68 0.88
C ASN A 46 -14.04 -3.52 1.74
N GLN A 47 -13.89 -3.43 3.07
CA GLN A 47 -15.02 -3.32 4.00
C GLN A 47 -15.53 -1.88 4.17
N ARG A 48 -14.75 -0.87 3.75
CA ARG A 48 -15.06 0.56 3.93
C ARG A 48 -15.34 0.94 5.40
N HIS A 49 -14.70 0.25 6.33
CA HIS A 49 -14.88 0.43 7.77
C HIS A 49 -13.75 1.29 8.36
N SER A 50 -14.10 2.29 9.18
CA SER A 50 -13.12 3.08 9.94
C SER A 50 -13.11 2.65 11.41
N ALA A 51 -11.91 2.49 11.99
CA ALA A 51 -11.75 2.20 13.42
C ALA A 51 -11.87 3.45 14.32
N LEU A 52 -11.99 4.65 13.74
CA LEU A 52 -12.17 5.90 14.49
C LEU A 52 -13.51 5.89 15.24
N LYS A 53 -13.49 6.38 16.49
CA LYS A 53 -14.66 6.45 17.38
C LYS A 53 -14.93 7.85 17.93
N GLN A 54 -14.40 8.88 17.29
CA GLN A 54 -14.64 10.26 17.70
C GLN A 54 -16.09 10.68 17.43
N ILE A 55 -16.65 10.23 16.31
CA ILE A 55 -18.06 10.37 15.98
C ILE A 55 -18.77 9.08 16.39
N THR A 56 -19.81 9.20 17.20
CA THR A 56 -20.58 8.09 17.75
C THR A 56 -22.08 8.34 17.63
N THR A 57 -22.90 7.34 17.93
CA THR A 57 -24.37 7.46 17.93
C THR A 57 -24.89 8.52 18.90
N GLU A 58 -24.14 8.83 19.96
CA GLU A 58 -24.51 9.80 20.99
C GLU A 58 -24.19 11.25 20.58
N ASN A 59 -23.23 11.46 19.67
CA ASN A 59 -22.73 12.79 19.34
C ASN A 59 -22.88 13.20 17.87
N VAL A 60 -23.30 12.29 16.97
CA VAL A 60 -23.46 12.58 15.53
C VAL A 60 -24.37 13.79 15.26
N GLY A 61 -25.39 14.01 16.10
CA GLY A 61 -26.29 15.16 16.00
C GLY A 61 -25.66 16.53 16.31
N LYS A 62 -24.40 16.57 16.77
CA LYS A 62 -23.66 17.81 17.07
C LYS A 62 -22.70 18.22 15.96
N ILE A 63 -22.62 17.44 14.88
CA ILE A 63 -21.71 17.73 13.76
C ILE A 63 -22.29 18.90 12.94
N ALA A 64 -21.41 19.86 12.62
CA ALA A 64 -21.70 20.97 11.73
C ALA A 64 -20.81 20.88 10.48
N PRO A 65 -21.22 21.47 9.34
CA PRO A 65 -20.37 21.65 8.16
C PRO A 65 -19.10 22.46 8.45
#